data_AF-D2QVT8-F1
#
_entry.id   AF-D2QVT8-F1
#
_cell.length_a   1.000
_cell.length_b   1.000
_cell.length_c   1.000
_cell.angle_alpha   90.00
_cell.angle_beta   90.00
_cell.angle_gamma   90.00
#
_symmetry.space_group_name_H-M   'P 1'
#
loop_
_entity.id
_entity.type
_entity.pdbx_description
1 polymer ?
#
loop_
_entity_poly.entity_id
_entity_poly.type
_entity_poly.pdbx_seq_one_letter_code
_entity_poly.pdbx_strand_id
1 'polypeptide(L)'
;MAITIDKLHDLIVLAKALSLGKFACREYEARELAASPYSGDLLLRITKAMEEYIPNYQAAFGSIEQNPTYLEVLKVHVSHLDNWISLDGPTKTQVVKDLASPYMISQSTIDAIVSGSC
;
A
#
# COMPACT_ATOMS: atom_id res chain seq x y z
N MET A 1 -6.47 -29.42 -17.21
CA MET A 1 -6.21 -29.34 -15.76
C MET A 1 -7.37 -28.56 -15.16
N ALA A 2 -8.19 -29.18 -14.30
CA ALA A 2 -9.34 -28.50 -13.72
C ALA A 2 -8.83 -27.44 -12.74
N ILE A 3 -9.23 -26.19 -12.94
CA ILE A 3 -8.91 -25.09 -12.02
C ILE A 3 -9.58 -25.42 -10.69
N THR A 4 -8.80 -25.57 -9.63
CA THR A 4 -9.35 -25.68 -8.26
C THR A 4 -9.85 -24.29 -7.88
N ILE A 5 -11.15 -24.08 -8.08
CA ILE A 5 -11.86 -22.83 -7.86
C ILE A 5 -11.66 -22.30 -6.40
N ASP A 6 -11.34 -23.17 -5.45
CA ASP A 6 -11.16 -22.82 -4.04
C ASP A 6 -9.97 -21.86 -3.79
N LYS A 7 -8.80 -22.11 -4.41
CA LYS A 7 -7.61 -21.28 -4.18
C LYS A 7 -7.73 -19.87 -4.74
N LEU A 8 -8.38 -19.72 -5.89
CA LEU A 8 -8.61 -18.39 -6.48
C LEU A 8 -9.58 -17.57 -5.61
N HIS A 9 -10.66 -18.18 -5.13
CA HIS A 9 -11.60 -17.50 -4.25
C HIS A 9 -10.96 -17.10 -2.92
N ASP A 10 -10.12 -17.97 -2.33
CA ASP A 10 -9.35 -17.64 -1.12
C ASP A 10 -8.45 -16.43 -1.35
N LEU A 11 -7.73 -16.38 -2.48
CA LEU A 11 -6.88 -15.25 -2.84
C LEU A 11 -7.69 -13.96 -3.04
N ILE A 12 -8.86 -14.03 -3.70
CA ILE A 12 -9.75 -12.88 -3.88
C ILE A 12 -10.28 -12.37 -2.54
N VAL A 13 -10.71 -13.27 -1.65
CA VAL A 13 -11.21 -12.92 -0.31
C VAL A 13 -10.10 -12.29 0.53
N LEU A 14 -8.90 -12.88 0.51
CA LEU A 14 -7.73 -12.33 1.19
C LEU A 14 -7.35 -10.96 0.65
N ALA A 15 -7.31 -10.79 -0.69
CA ALA A 15 -7.03 -9.50 -1.31
C ALA A 15 -8.03 -8.44 -0.86
N LYS A 16 -9.34 -8.76 -0.84
CA LYS A 16 -10.40 -7.85 -0.39
C LYS A 16 -10.31 -7.54 1.11
N ALA A 17 -10.05 -8.54 1.95
CA ALA A 17 -9.92 -8.36 3.39
C ALA A 17 -8.70 -7.48 3.76
N LEU A 18 -7.55 -7.76 3.14
CA LEU A 18 -6.35 -6.93 3.28
C LEU A 18 -6.56 -5.54 2.71
N SER A 19 -7.23 -5.42 1.56
CA SER A 19 -7.58 -4.10 1.01
C SER A 19 -8.56 -3.35 1.91
N LEU A 20 -9.45 -4.04 2.63
CA LEU A 20 -10.37 -3.38 3.56
C LEU A 20 -9.64 -2.94 4.83
N GLY A 21 -8.81 -3.81 5.41
CA GLY A 21 -7.95 -3.46 6.54
C GLY A 21 -6.99 -2.32 6.19
N LYS A 22 -6.34 -2.42 5.02
CA LYS A 22 -5.38 -1.45 4.53
C LYS A 22 -6.04 -0.17 4.05
N PHE A 23 -7.19 -0.22 3.37
CA PHE A 23 -8.03 0.77 2.64
C PHE A 23 -9.16 1.53 3.30
N ALA A 24 -9.85 0.86 4.21
CA ALA A 24 -11.19 1.27 4.63
C ALA A 24 -11.36 1.20 6.14
N CYS A 25 -10.40 0.59 6.84
CA CYS A 25 -10.40 0.53 8.29
C CYS A 25 -10.10 1.92 8.87
N ARG A 26 -11.03 2.42 9.67
CA ARG A 26 -10.92 3.72 10.37
C ARG A 26 -10.57 3.56 11.85
N GLU A 27 -10.58 2.32 12.34
CA GLU A 27 -10.24 2.00 13.73
C GLU A 27 -8.78 2.37 14.01
N TYR A 28 -8.56 3.02 15.15
CA TYR A 28 -7.25 3.57 15.50
C TYR A 28 -6.23 2.46 15.66
N GLU A 29 -6.64 1.35 16.27
CA GLU A 29 -5.88 0.15 16.55
C GLU A 29 -5.42 -0.57 15.27
N ALA A 30 -6.14 -0.39 14.17
CA ALA A 30 -5.82 -0.99 12.88
C ALA A 30 -4.93 -0.11 11.99
N ARG A 31 -4.69 1.15 12.36
CA ARG A 31 -3.89 2.09 11.54
C ARG A 31 -2.46 1.63 11.35
N GLU A 32 -1.85 1.04 12.37
CA GLU A 32 -0.49 0.51 12.27
C GLU A 32 -0.40 -0.65 11.28
N LEU A 33 -1.37 -1.56 11.30
CA LEU A 33 -1.47 -2.66 10.35
C LEU A 33 -1.71 -2.14 8.92
N ALA A 34 -2.59 -1.15 8.77
CA ALA A 34 -2.91 -0.55 7.47
C ALA A 34 -1.73 0.23 6.86
N ALA A 35 -0.99 0.97 7.68
CA ALA A 35 0.19 1.71 7.24
C ALA A 35 1.45 0.84 7.11
N SER A 36 1.43 -0.38 7.64
CA SER A 36 2.59 -1.27 7.64
C SER A 36 3.06 -1.64 6.22
N PRO A 37 4.37 -1.60 5.93
CA PRO A 37 4.91 -2.09 4.65
C PRO A 37 4.63 -3.59 4.44
N TYR A 38 4.49 -4.37 5.53
CA TYR A 38 4.14 -5.80 5.45
C TYR A 38 2.74 -6.04 4.87
N SER A 39 1.80 -5.13 5.12
CA SER A 39 0.45 -5.23 4.52
C SER A 39 0.49 -4.98 3.01
N GLY A 40 1.35 -4.06 2.55
CA GLY A 40 1.59 -3.79 1.14
C GLY A 40 2.28 -4.96 0.43
N ASP A 41 3.33 -5.52 1.05
CA ASP A 41 4.03 -6.71 0.53
C ASP A 41 3.10 -7.92 0.43
N LEU A 42 2.28 -8.18 1.45
CA LEU A 42 1.34 -9.29 1.44
C LEU A 42 0.29 -9.14 0.33
N LEU A 43 -0.21 -7.94 0.11
CA LEU A 43 -1.16 -7.63 -0.95
C LEU A 43 -0.52 -7.79 -2.35
N LEU A 44 0.75 -7.42 -2.50
CA LEU A 44 1.52 -7.65 -3.72
C LEU A 44 1.72 -9.16 -3.98
N ARG A 45 2.05 -9.93 -2.95
CA ARG A 45 2.20 -11.39 -3.04
C ARG A 45 0.90 -12.09 -3.41
N ILE A 46 -0.22 -11.67 -2.84
CA ILE A 46 -1.55 -12.16 -3.22
C ILE A 46 -1.86 -11.80 -4.67
N THR A 47 -1.58 -10.56 -5.08
CA THR A 47 -1.79 -10.09 -6.47
C THR A 47 -0.99 -10.95 -7.47
N LYS A 48 0.29 -11.18 -7.20
CA LYS A 48 1.14 -12.08 -8.01
C LYS A 48 0.62 -13.52 -8.04
N ALA A 49 0.19 -14.06 -6.90
CA ALA A 49 -0.39 -15.39 -6.84
C ALA A 49 -1.69 -15.49 -7.67
N MET A 50 -2.46 -14.41 -7.79
CA MET A 50 -3.66 -14.38 -8.63
C MET A 50 -3.35 -14.29 -10.13
N GLU A 51 -2.18 -13.77 -10.54
CA GLU A 51 -1.76 -13.77 -11.95
C GLU A 51 -1.64 -15.19 -12.53
N GLU A 52 -1.34 -16.19 -11.69
CA GLU A 52 -1.33 -17.60 -12.09
C GLU A 52 -2.70 -18.10 -12.58
N TYR A 53 -3.79 -17.49 -12.10
CA TYR A 53 -5.16 -17.87 -12.40
C TYR A 53 -5.86 -16.89 -13.35
N ILE A 54 -5.51 -15.60 -13.28
CA ILE A 54 -6.06 -14.52 -14.08
C ILE A 54 -4.88 -13.79 -14.74
N PRO A 55 -4.53 -14.15 -15.98
CA PRO A 55 -3.43 -13.49 -16.69
C PRO A 55 -3.66 -11.97 -16.80
N ASN A 56 -2.63 -11.18 -16.50
CA ASN A 56 -2.68 -9.71 -16.44
C ASN A 56 -3.63 -9.16 -15.38
N TYR A 57 -3.88 -9.88 -14.28
CA TYR A 57 -4.63 -9.35 -13.16
C TYR A 57 -3.95 -8.09 -12.61
N GLN A 58 -4.64 -6.95 -12.73
CA GLN A 58 -4.25 -5.70 -12.08
C GLN A 58 -5.24 -5.40 -10.98
N ALA A 59 -4.75 -5.33 -9.75
CA ALA A 59 -5.55 -4.83 -8.66
C ALA A 59 -5.79 -3.32 -8.85
N ALA A 60 -7.05 -2.94 -9.07
CA ALA A 60 -7.43 -1.56 -9.34
C ALA A 60 -7.47 -0.73 -8.05
N PHE A 61 -6.30 -0.40 -7.50
CA PHE A 61 -6.19 0.49 -6.34
C PHE A 61 -6.27 1.97 -6.74
N GLY A 62 -5.79 2.34 -7.93
CA GLY A 62 -5.82 3.73 -8.40
C GLY A 62 -4.69 4.58 -7.82
N SER A 63 -4.90 5.89 -7.75
CA SER A 63 -3.91 6.86 -7.23
C SER A 63 -4.21 7.24 -5.78
N ILE A 64 -3.18 7.33 -4.94
CA ILE A 64 -3.33 7.68 -3.51
C ILE A 64 -3.85 9.11 -3.34
N GLU A 65 -3.57 10.01 -4.29
CA GLU A 65 -4.07 11.39 -4.28
C GLU A 65 -5.60 11.48 -4.37
N GLN A 66 -6.25 10.45 -4.91
CA GLN A 66 -7.71 10.34 -4.93
C GLN A 66 -8.28 9.86 -3.58
N ASN A 67 -7.41 9.51 -2.62
CA ASN A 67 -7.78 9.04 -1.29
C ASN A 67 -7.07 9.86 -0.19
N PRO A 68 -7.57 11.08 0.14
CA PRO A 68 -6.88 12.01 1.03
C PRO A 68 -6.67 11.48 2.45
N THR A 69 -7.54 10.57 2.92
CA THR A 69 -7.38 9.93 4.24
C THR A 69 -6.09 9.12 4.29
N TYR A 70 -5.77 8.40 3.21
CA TYR A 70 -4.57 7.58 3.12
C TYR A 70 -3.30 8.39 3.00
N LEU A 71 -3.36 9.43 2.18
CA LEU A 71 -2.26 10.35 2.04
C LEU A 71 -1.89 11.00 3.39
N GLU A 72 -2.89 11.33 4.20
CA GLU A 72 -2.66 11.90 5.53
C GLU A 72 -2.05 10.88 6.51
N VAL A 73 -2.58 9.65 6.54
CA VAL A 73 -2.00 8.57 7.36
C VAL A 73 -0.53 8.31 6.99
N LEU A 74 -0.21 8.32 5.70
CA LEU A 74 1.16 8.16 5.21
C LEU A 74 2.06 9.29 5.73
N LYS A 75 1.62 10.55 5.63
CA LYS A 75 2.38 11.71 6.15
C LYS A 75 2.66 11.61 7.64
N VAL A 76 1.65 11.23 8.43
CA VAL A 76 1.80 11.00 9.88
C VAL A 76 2.84 9.91 10.14
N HIS A 77 2.78 8.80 9.39
CA HIS A 77 3.75 7.72 9.56
C HIS A 77 5.18 8.18 9.28
N VAL A 78 5.40 8.90 8.19
CA VAL A 78 6.71 9.48 7.84
C VAL A 78 7.20 10.42 8.95
N SER A 79 6.31 11.22 9.54
CA SER A 79 6.67 12.15 10.63
C SER A 79 7.11 11.45 11.93
N HIS A 80 6.74 10.17 12.12
CA HIS A 80 7.12 9.37 13.27
C HIS A 80 8.34 8.47 13.02
N LEU A 81 8.95 8.53 11.84
CA LEU A 81 10.19 7.80 11.57
C LEU A 81 11.38 8.53 12.23
N ASP A 82 11.89 7.99 13.34
CA ASP A 82 12.95 8.59 14.18
C ASP A 82 14.20 9.02 13.39
N ASN A 83 14.54 8.29 12.33
CA ASN A 83 15.72 8.53 11.51
C ASN A 83 15.41 9.28 10.21
N TRP A 84 14.18 9.76 9.99
CA TRP A 84 13.76 10.35 8.70
C TRP A 84 14.74 11.42 8.22
N ILE A 85 15.11 12.37 9.07
CA ILE A 85 16.01 13.49 8.72
C ILE A 85 17.35 12.96 8.19
N SER A 86 17.87 11.88 8.77
CA SER A 86 19.17 11.29 8.44
C SER A 86 19.18 10.44 7.17
N LEU A 87 18.02 10.05 6.64
CA LEU A 87 17.93 9.28 5.40
C LEU A 87 18.24 10.15 4.18
N ASP A 88 18.93 9.57 3.20
CA ASP A 88 19.18 10.19 1.90
C ASP A 88 17.91 10.23 1.04
N GLY A 89 17.87 11.16 0.08
CA GLY A 89 16.70 11.40 -0.77
C GLY A 89 16.18 10.16 -1.52
N PRO A 90 17.05 9.33 -2.13
CA PRO A 90 16.65 8.06 -2.73
C PRO A 90 15.97 7.11 -1.75
N THR A 91 16.52 6.92 -0.55
CA THR A 91 15.91 6.04 0.47
C THR A 91 14.57 6.60 0.94
N LYS A 92 14.46 7.90 1.19
CA LYS A 92 13.18 8.55 1.52
C LYS A 92 12.11 8.33 0.45
N THR A 93 12.50 8.47 -0.81
CA THR A 93 11.63 8.22 -1.97
C THR A 93 11.14 6.78 -1.99
N GLN A 94 12.04 5.82 -1.74
CA GLN A 94 11.69 4.41 -1.71
C GLN A 94 10.71 4.10 -0.56
N VAL A 95 10.97 4.61 0.64
CA VAL A 95 10.08 4.45 1.80
C VAL A 95 8.68 4.99 1.51
N VAL A 96 8.56 6.17 0.90
CA VAL A 96 7.24 6.73 0.52
C VAL A 96 6.52 5.84 -0.48
N LYS A 97 7.23 5.30 -1.48
CA LYS A 97 6.64 4.37 -2.47
C LYS A 97 6.18 3.07 -1.81
N ASP A 98 6.95 2.54 -0.88
CA ASP A 98 6.61 1.31 -0.16
C ASP A 98 5.39 1.50 0.74
N LEU A 99 5.29 2.65 1.42
CA LEU A 99 4.13 3.00 2.24
C LEU A 99 2.88 3.29 1.41
N ALA A 100 3.04 3.94 0.26
CA ALA A 100 1.94 4.21 -0.67
C ALA A 100 1.45 2.93 -1.37
N SER A 101 2.32 1.93 -1.53
CA SER A 101 1.99 0.65 -2.15
C SER A 101 0.75 0.03 -1.51
N PRO A 102 -0.20 -0.45 -2.31
CA PRO A 102 -0.18 -0.67 -3.76
C PRO A 102 -0.76 0.49 -4.59
N TYR A 103 -1.07 1.64 -3.99
CA TYR A 103 -1.53 2.80 -4.77
C TYR A 103 -0.38 3.33 -5.64
N MET A 104 -0.76 3.87 -6.79
CA MET A 104 0.14 4.75 -7.53
C MET A 104 0.25 6.08 -6.78
N ILE A 105 1.45 6.64 -6.73
CA ILE A 105 1.72 7.97 -6.16
C ILE A 105 2.55 8.77 -7.16
N SER A 106 2.16 10.02 -7.37
CA SER A 106 2.87 10.94 -8.26
C SER A 106 4.20 11.40 -7.67
N GLN A 107 5.17 11.68 -8.53
CA GLN A 107 6.48 12.18 -8.10
C GLN A 107 6.35 13.53 -7.36
N SER A 108 5.44 14.41 -7.79
CA SER A 108 5.18 15.67 -7.09
C SER A 108 4.72 15.48 -5.64
N THR A 109 3.88 14.49 -5.38
CA THR A 109 3.43 14.17 -4.01
C THR A 109 4.56 13.58 -3.18
N ILE A 110 5.39 12.72 -3.78
CA ILE A 110 6.60 12.20 -3.13
C ILE A 110 7.51 13.36 -2.72
N ASP A 111 7.82 14.26 -3.65
CA ASP A 111 8.73 15.38 -3.41
C ASP A 111 8.21 16.30 -2.28
N ALA A 112 6.89 16.52 -2.21
CA ALA A 112 6.26 17.27 -1.13
C ALA A 112 6.43 16.61 0.25
N ILE A 113 6.30 15.28 0.31
CA ILE A 113 6.51 14.50 1.56
C ILE A 113 7.99 14.50 1.95
N VAL A 114 8.89 14.28 0.98
CA VAL A 114 10.34 14.21 1.19
C VAL A 114 10.93 15.54 1.65
N SER A 115 10.42 16.66 1.11
CA SER A 115 10.86 18.01 1.48
C SER A 115 10.25 18.53 2.79
N GLY A 116 9.22 17.86 3.34
CA GLY A 116 8.50 18.33 4.52
C GLY A 116 7.61 19.56 4.26
N SER A 117 7.26 19.83 3.00
CA SER A 117 6.50 21.02 2.59
C SER A 117 4.98 20.80 2.60
N CYS A 118 4.47 19.96 3.51
CA CYS A 118 3.06 19.60 3.61
C CYS A 118 2.35 20.30 4.78
#